data_AF-A0A0R2L206-F1
#
_entry.id   AF-A0A0R2L206-F1
#
_cell.length_a   1.000
_cell.length_b   1.000
_cell.length_c   1.000
_cell.angle_alpha   90.00
_cell.angle_beta   90.00
_cell.angle_gamma   90.00
#
_symmetry.space_group_name_H-M   'P 1'
#
loop_
_entity.id
_entity.type
_entity.pdbx_description
1 polymer ?
#
loop_
_entity_poly.entity_id
_entity_poly.type
_entity_poly.pdbx_seq_one_letter_code
_entity_poly.pdbx_strand_id
1 'polypeptide(L)'
;MKNDATYRKGVEQMTHDLDNEIIGYKLLVDFPDFALYADEHDNVVQRYSMDMVAKYDLEDKRYKFSPEMMAYLKNYISQYKSAEPEKKAIIKRYIKQQFLH
;
A
#
# COMPACT_ATOMS: atom_id res chain seq x y z
N MET A 1 -11.74 4.90 -37.15
CA MET A 1 -12.14 4.64 -35.75
C MET A 1 -11.81 3.20 -35.39
N LYS A 2 -10.56 2.95 -34.98
CA LYS A 2 -10.11 1.74 -34.30
C LYS A 2 -9.18 2.27 -33.22
N ASN A 3 -9.38 1.89 -31.95
CA ASN A 3 -8.42 1.96 -30.83
C ASN A 3 -9.08 2.12 -29.43
N ASP A 4 -10.37 1.85 -29.25
CA ASP A 4 -10.93 1.83 -27.87
C ASP A 4 -10.74 0.47 -27.18
N ALA A 5 -10.86 -0.63 -27.93
CA ALA A 5 -10.84 -1.97 -27.33
C ALA A 5 -9.44 -2.41 -26.86
N THR A 6 -8.39 -2.06 -27.61
CA THR A 6 -7.01 -2.46 -27.28
C THR A 6 -6.45 -1.69 -26.09
N TYR A 7 -6.86 -0.43 -25.93
CA TYR A 7 -6.42 0.42 -24.80
C TYR A 7 -7.03 -0.07 -23.48
N ARG A 8 -8.33 -0.38 -23.48
CA ARG A 8 -9.01 -0.92 -22.30
C ARG A 8 -8.47 -2.29 -21.91
N LYS A 9 -8.20 -3.16 -22.88
CA LYS A 9 -7.63 -4.49 -22.64
C LYS A 9 -6.20 -4.40 -22.08
N GLY A 10 -5.39 -3.45 -22.54
CA GLY A 10 -4.05 -3.19 -21.99
C GLY A 10 -4.09 -2.63 -20.57
N VAL A 11 -5.04 -1.74 -20.27
CA VAL A 11 -5.25 -1.23 -18.91
C VAL A 11 -5.77 -2.32 -17.98
N GLU A 12 -6.77 -3.11 -18.41
CA GLU A 12 -7.31 -4.23 -17.64
C GLU A 12 -6.26 -5.31 -17.35
N GLN A 13 -5.36 -5.58 -18.31
CA GLN A 13 -4.29 -6.56 -18.16
C GLN A 13 -3.17 -6.04 -17.24
N MET A 14 -2.80 -4.77 -17.35
CA MET A 14 -1.90 -4.13 -16.37
C MET A 14 -2.51 -4.09 -14.95
N THR A 15 -3.81 -3.83 -14.81
CA THR A 15 -4.47 -3.86 -13.50
C THR A 15 -4.57 -5.27 -12.93
N HIS A 16 -4.81 -6.28 -13.77
CA HIS A 16 -4.85 -7.68 -13.34
C HIS A 16 -3.47 -8.23 -12.94
N ASP A 17 -2.40 -7.81 -13.60
CA ASP A 17 -1.04 -8.21 -13.23
C ASP A 17 -0.60 -7.54 -11.92
N LEU A 18 -1.01 -6.30 -11.68
CA LEU A 18 -0.79 -5.62 -10.40
C LEU A 18 -1.55 -6.29 -9.25
N ASP A 19 -2.82 -6.70 -9.45
CA ASP A 19 -3.62 -7.36 -8.41
C ASP A 19 -3.16 -8.79 -8.08
N ASN A 20 -2.45 -9.47 -8.99
CA ASN A 20 -2.00 -10.85 -8.80
C ASN A 20 -0.64 -11.00 -8.08
N GLU A 21 0.13 -9.93 -7.85
CA GLU A 21 1.55 -10.06 -7.46
C GLU A 21 1.88 -9.97 -5.95
N ILE A 22 0.90 -10.00 -5.05
CA ILE A 22 1.19 -10.15 -3.60
C ILE A 22 0.58 -11.41 -3.00
N ILE A 23 0.79 -12.54 -3.68
CA ILE A 23 0.40 -13.87 -3.19
C ILE A 23 0.99 -14.08 -1.78
N GLY A 24 0.13 -14.42 -0.82
CA GLY A 24 0.50 -14.68 0.57
C GLY A 24 0.45 -13.46 1.50
N TYR A 25 0.19 -12.26 0.97
CA TYR A 25 0.08 -11.05 1.79
C TYR A 25 -1.38 -10.60 1.93
N LYS A 26 -1.70 -10.03 3.10
CA LYS A 26 -3.01 -9.48 3.47
C LYS A 26 -2.93 -7.98 3.64
N LEU A 27 -3.94 -7.25 3.14
CA LEU A 27 -4.03 -5.80 3.31
C LEU A 27 -4.13 -5.42 4.80
N LEU A 28 -3.22 -4.54 5.25
CA LEU A 28 -3.27 -3.94 6.57
C LEU A 28 -4.06 -2.63 6.55
N VAL A 29 -3.72 -1.74 5.62
CA VAL A 29 -4.28 -0.41 5.47
C VAL A 29 -4.11 0.10 4.05
N ASP A 30 -5.06 0.89 3.60
CA ASP A 30 -5.07 1.57 2.30
C ASP A 30 -5.10 3.09 2.55
N PHE A 31 -4.00 3.78 2.20
CA PHE A 31 -3.90 5.24 2.24
C PHE A 31 -4.03 5.81 0.82
N PRO A 32 -4.38 7.10 0.66
CA PRO A 32 -4.53 7.70 -0.67
C PRO A 32 -3.31 7.61 -1.62
N ASP A 33 -2.09 7.53 -1.07
CA ASP A 33 -0.83 7.49 -1.83
C ASP A 33 -0.17 6.10 -1.86
N PHE A 34 -0.54 5.18 -0.97
CA PHE A 34 -0.01 3.82 -0.93
C PHE A 34 -0.85 2.91 -0.02
N ALA A 35 -0.78 1.60 -0.26
CA ALA A 35 -1.31 0.57 0.63
C ALA A 35 -0.17 -0.22 1.31
N LEU A 36 -0.45 -0.75 2.50
CA LEU A 36 0.44 -1.68 3.21
C LEU A 36 -0.17 -3.06 3.27
N TYR A 37 0.61 -4.07 2.90
CA TYR A 37 0.26 -5.49 2.97
C TYR A 37 1.24 -6.23 3.86
N ALA A 38 0.83 -7.33 4.48
CA ALA A 38 1.71 -8.17 5.27
C ALA A 38 1.44 -9.67 5.13
N ASP A 39 2.49 -10.48 5.19
CA ASP A 39 2.40 -11.93 5.22
C ASP A 39 2.40 -12.48 6.67
N GLU A 40 2.41 -13.80 6.80
CA GLU A 40 2.45 -14.49 8.10
C GLU A 40 3.79 -14.43 8.84
N HIS A 41 4.84 -13.95 8.16
CA HIS A 41 6.19 -13.82 8.70
C HIS A 41 6.54 -12.38 9.07
N ASP A 42 5.54 -11.50 9.16
CA ASP A 42 5.67 -10.07 9.44
C ASP A 42 6.54 -9.32 8.42
N ASN A 43 6.63 -9.83 7.17
CA ASN A 43 7.14 -9.04 6.06
C ASN A 43 6.03 -8.10 5.59
N VAL A 44 6.37 -6.85 5.31
CA VAL A 44 5.45 -5.80 4.89
C VAL A 44 5.82 -5.28 3.51
N VAL A 45 4.83 -5.15 2.64
CA VAL A 45 4.96 -4.52 1.33
C VAL A 45 4.22 -3.20 1.35
N GLN A 46 4.91 -2.12 1.00
CA GLN A 46 4.32 -0.83 0.66
C GLN A 46 4.18 -0.74 -0.85
N ARG A 47 2.94 -0.64 -1.33
CA ARG A 47 2.63 -0.47 -2.75
C ARG A 47 2.07 0.92 -3.01
N TYR A 48 2.72 1.69 -3.86
CA TYR A 48 2.27 3.03 -4.21
C TYR A 48 1.03 2.99 -5.10
N SER A 49 0.16 3.99 -4.97
CA SER A 49 -0.99 4.13 -5.86
C SER A 49 -0.54 4.38 -7.31
N MET A 50 -1.38 4.03 -8.28
CA MET A 50 -1.09 4.23 -9.71
C MET A 50 -0.72 5.68 -10.04
N ASP A 51 -1.37 6.65 -9.40
CA ASP A 51 -1.06 8.08 -9.57
C ASP A 51 0.36 8.41 -9.13
N MET A 52 0.82 7.81 -8.03
CA MET A 52 2.17 8.01 -7.50
C MET A 52 3.20 7.31 -8.38
N VAL A 53 2.92 6.11 -8.86
CA VAL A 53 3.78 5.39 -9.82
C VAL A 53 3.92 6.18 -11.12
N ALA A 54 2.80 6.60 -11.73
CA ALA A 54 2.82 7.33 -12.99
C ALA A 54 3.53 8.70 -12.90
N LYS A 55 3.46 9.35 -11.73
CA LYS A 55 4.04 10.69 -11.53
C LYS A 55 5.51 10.66 -11.13
N TYR A 56 5.93 9.65 -10.38
CA TYR A 56 7.23 9.63 -9.71
C TYR A 56 8.07 8.39 -9.99
N ASP A 57 7.57 7.46 -10.81
CA ASP A 57 8.25 6.20 -11.17
C ASP A 57 8.67 5.39 -9.93
N LEU A 58 7.74 5.24 -8.98
CA LEU A 58 7.99 4.59 -7.70
C LEU A 58 7.75 3.08 -7.77
N GLU A 59 8.66 2.32 -7.17
CA GLU A 59 8.55 0.87 -7.01
C GLU A 59 8.01 0.46 -5.63
N ASP A 60 7.47 -0.76 -5.54
CA ASP A 60 7.05 -1.36 -4.27
C ASP A 60 8.23 -1.48 -3.30
N LYS A 61 8.03 -1.06 -2.06
CA LYS A 61 9.03 -1.22 -0.99
C LYS A 61 8.70 -2.42 -0.12
N ARG A 62 9.73 -3.14 0.32
CA ARG A 62 9.60 -4.32 1.18
C ARG A 62 10.34 -4.11 2.49
N TYR A 63 9.70 -4.49 3.58
CA TYR A 63 10.20 -4.33 4.94
C TYR A 63 10.07 -5.67 5.67
N LYS A 64 11.02 -5.98 6.54
CA LYS A 64 10.92 -7.08 7.48
C LYS A 64 10.86 -6.51 8.89
N PHE A 65 9.74 -6.71 9.57
CA PHE A 65 9.57 -6.21 10.93
C PHE A 65 9.78 -7.30 11.96
N SER A 66 10.21 -6.90 13.16
CA SER A 66 10.08 -7.76 14.33
C SER A 66 8.60 -7.88 14.72
N PRO A 67 8.20 -8.94 15.43
CA PRO A 67 6.83 -9.07 15.94
C PRO A 67 6.39 -7.86 16.77
N GLU A 68 7.31 -7.29 17.56
CA GLU A 68 7.06 -6.08 18.35
C GLU A 68 6.78 -4.86 17.46
N MET A 69 7.61 -4.60 16.46
CA MET A 69 7.39 -3.51 15.51
C MET A 69 6.07 -3.68 14.75
N MET A 70 5.75 -4.92 14.36
CA MET A 70 4.51 -5.21 13.66
C MET A 70 3.29 -4.99 14.55
N ALA A 71 3.36 -5.32 15.83
CA ALA A 71 2.31 -5.00 16.81
C ALA A 71 2.10 -3.48 16.93
N TYR A 72 3.18 -2.69 17.01
CA TYR A 72 3.07 -1.24 17.03
C TYR A 72 2.46 -0.68 15.74
N LEU A 73 2.89 -1.15 14.57
CA LEU A 73 2.30 -0.75 13.30
C LEU A 73 0.80 -1.05 13.25
N LYS A 74 0.39 -2.27 13.61
CA LYS A 74 -1.01 -2.68 13.66
C LYS A 74 -1.83 -1.80 14.61
N ASN A 75 -1.27 -1.42 15.75
CA ASN A 75 -1.93 -0.51 16.70
C ASN A 75 -2.16 0.88 16.08
N TYR A 76 -1.16 1.48 15.43
CA TYR A 76 -1.33 2.78 14.76
C TYR A 76 -2.30 2.70 13.57
N ILE A 77 -2.30 1.60 12.83
CA ILE A 77 -3.28 1.36 11.76
C ILE A 77 -4.71 1.29 12.34
N SER A 78 -4.89 0.63 13.48
CA SER A 78 -6.19 0.60 14.17
C SER A 78 -6.66 2.00 14.55
N GLN A 79 -5.77 2.81 15.12
CA GLN A 79 -6.07 4.21 15.47
C GLN A 79 -6.40 5.05 14.24
N TYR A 80 -5.68 4.86 13.13
CA TYR A 80 -5.96 5.54 11.86
C TYR A 80 -7.38 5.24 11.38
N LYS A 81 -7.81 3.97 11.40
CA LYS A 81 -9.14 3.56 10.91
C LYS A 81 -10.28 4.21 11.67
N SER A 82 -10.13 4.43 12.98
CA SER A 82 -11.16 5.04 13.85
C SER A 82 -11.02 6.55 14.03
N ALA A 83 -10.01 7.20 13.44
CA ALA A 83 -9.71 8.60 13.67
C ALA A 83 -10.49 9.55 12.74
N GLU A 84 -10.72 10.77 13.24
CA GLU A 84 -11.17 11.92 12.44
C GLU A 84 -10.13 12.32 11.38
N PRO A 85 -10.53 13.00 10.28
CA PRO A 85 -9.65 13.32 9.16
C PRO A 85 -8.32 14.00 9.53
N GLU A 86 -8.34 14.97 10.45
CA GLU A 86 -7.14 15.67 10.90
C GLU A 86 -6.15 14.71 11.61
N LYS A 87 -6.68 13.84 12.48
CA LYS A 87 -5.88 12.84 13.19
C LYS A 87 -5.36 11.75 12.25
N LYS A 88 -6.13 11.38 11.23
CA LYS A 88 -5.70 10.44 10.17
C LYS A 88 -4.43 10.91 9.48
N ALA A 89 -4.34 12.20 9.14
CA ALA A 89 -3.15 12.77 8.51
C ALA A 89 -1.91 12.69 9.41
N ILE A 90 -2.07 12.97 10.71
CA ILE A 90 -1.00 12.90 11.70
C ILE A 90 -0.51 11.46 11.86
N ILE A 91 -1.42 10.50 12.04
CA ILE A 91 -1.08 9.08 12.21
C ILE A 91 -0.40 8.52 10.96
N LYS A 92 -0.91 8.85 9.77
CA LYS A 92 -0.27 8.47 8.50
C LYS A 92 1.17 8.99 8.41
N ARG A 93 1.38 10.27 8.74
CA ARG A 93 2.73 10.87 8.75
C ARG A 93 3.65 10.14 9.72
N TYR A 94 3.17 9.83 10.92
CA TYR A 94 3.91 9.07 11.92
C TYR A 94 4.28 7.67 11.40
N ILE A 95 3.33 6.95 10.79
CA ILE A 95 3.60 5.62 10.21
C ILE A 95 4.72 5.70 9.16
N LYS A 96 4.67 6.68 8.24
CA LYS A 96 5.73 6.87 7.24
C LYS A 96 7.10 7.13 7.89
N GLN A 97 7.12 8.00 8.91
CA GLN A 97 8.33 8.44 9.59
C GLN A 97 8.91 7.45 10.60
N GLN A 98 8.25 6.34 10.91
CA GLN A 98 8.75 5.41 11.92
C GLN A 98 8.92 4.00 11.37
N PHE A 99 8.16 3.64 10.33
CA PHE A 99 8.15 2.29 9.78
C PHE A 99 8.61 2.24 8.32
N LEU A 100 8.47 3.32 7.54
CA LEU A 100 8.58 3.29 6.07
C LEU A 100 9.69 4.20 5.53
N HIS A 101 10.89 4.11 6.10
CA HIS A 101 12.07 4.79 5.58
C HIS A 101 12.61 4.11 4.33
#